data_AF-A0A953JJR8-F1
#
_entry.id   AF-A0A953JJR8-F1
#
_cell.length_a   1.000
_cell.length_b   1.000
_cell.length_c   1.000
_cell.angle_alpha   90.00
_cell.angle_beta   90.00
_cell.angle_gamma   90.00
#
_symmetry.space_group_name_H-M   'P 1'
#
loop_
_entity.id
_entity.type
_entity.pdbx_description
1 polymer ?
#
loop_
_entity_poly.entity_id
_entity_poly.type
_entity_poly.pdbx_seq_one_letter_code
_entity_poly.pdbx_strand_id
1 'polypeptide(L)' 'MIEAAARAWVLLDRTKFGLLTPVRLDTGGHPVGLVVDAEPPPATRRALTRRGIELVVAG' A
#
# COMPACT_ATOMS: atom_id res chain seq x y z
N MET A 1 -2.34 6.73 -16.44
CA MET A 1 -3.30 5.80 -15.82
C MET A 1 -3.54 6.12 -14.35
N ILE A 2 -2.52 6.14 -13.49
CA ILE A 2 -2.69 6.44 -12.06
C ILE A 2 -3.05 7.92 -11.81
N GLU A 3 -2.41 8.85 -12.51
CA GLU A 3 -2.67 10.30 -12.34
C GLU A 3 -4.10 10.74 -12.70
N ALA A 4 -4.75 10.02 -13.62
CA ALA A 4 -6.11 10.28 -14.04
C ALA A 4 -7.17 9.56 -13.16
N ALA A 5 -6.74 8.74 -12.20
CA ALA A 5 -7.63 8.00 -11.34
C ALA A 5 -8.11 8.87 -10.17
N ALA A 6 -9.38 8.72 -9.79
CA ALA A 6 -9.89 9.33 -8.55
C ALA A 6 -9.22 8.76 -7.29
N ARG A 7 -8.69 7.53 -7.39
CA ARG A 7 -7.96 6.85 -6.31
C ARG A 7 -7.02 5.79 -6.86
N ALA A 8 -5.87 5.60 -6.19
CA ALA A 8 -4.89 4.58 -6.55
C ALA A 8 -4.84 3.46 -5.50
N TRP A 9 -4.72 2.22 -5.97
CA TRP A 9 -4.55 1.04 -5.12
C TRP A 9 -3.36 0.23 -5.60
N VAL A 10 -2.58 -0.29 -4.66
CA VAL A 10 -1.45 -1.17 -4.95
C VAL A 10 -1.70 -2.53 -4.30
N LEU A 11 -1.59 -3.57 -5.12
CA LEU A 11 -1.69 -4.97 -4.68
C LEU A 11 -0.28 -5.49 -4.40
N LEU A 12 -0.09 -6.08 -3.22
CA LEU A 12 1.16 -6.73 -2.81
C LEU A 12 0.85 -8.06 -2.13
N ASP A 13 1.61 -9.09 -2.46
CA ASP A 13 1.64 -10.29 -1.65
C ASP A 13 2.52 -10.11 -0.39
N ARG A 14 2.35 -10.99 0.59
CA ARG A 14 3.11 -11.04 1.84
C ARG A 14 4.59 -11.23 1.66
N THR A 15 5.04 -11.74 0.51
CA THR A 15 6.49 -11.88 0.22
C THR A 15 7.16 -10.52 0.08
N LYS A 16 6.39 -9.43 -0.08
CA LYS A 16 6.90 -8.05 -0.15
C LYS A 16 7.05 -7.38 1.22
N PHE A 17 6.60 -8.00 2.31
CA PHE A 17 6.67 -7.38 3.63
C PHE A 17 8.11 -7.26 4.12
N GLY A 18 8.48 -6.07 4.60
CA GLY A 18 9.84 -5.80 5.08
C GLY A 18 10.90 -5.67 3.99
N LEU A 19 10.54 -5.85 2.71
CA LEU A 19 11.44 -5.63 1.59
C LEU A 19 11.44 -4.15 1.19
N LEU A 20 12.63 -3.58 1.08
CA LEU A 20 12.84 -2.32 0.37
C LEU A 20 12.81 -2.60 -1.13
N THR A 21 11.60 -2.63 -1.69
CA THR A 21 11.44 -2.66 -3.15
C THR A 21 11.59 -1.20 -3.63
N PRO A 22 12.63 -0.85 -4.43
CA PRO A 22 12.91 0.55 -4.81
C PRO A 22 11.97 1.05 -5.92
N VAL A 23 10.71 0.64 -5.91
CA VAL A 23 9.70 1.12 -6.86
C VAL A 23 9.17 2.45 -6.33
N ARG A 24 9.48 3.53 -7.06
CA ARG A 24 8.84 4.82 -6.83
C ARG A 24 7.53 4.84 -7.59
N LEU A 25 6.42 4.90 -6.85
CA LEU A 25 5.10 5.08 -7.41
C LEU A 25 4.83 6.59 -7.51
N ASP A 26 4.83 7.12 -8.72
CA ASP A 26 4.30 8.45 -8.96
C ASP A 26 2.77 8.36 -8.95
N THR A 27 2.19 8.95 -7.90
CA THR A 27 0.75 8.86 -7.62
C THR A 27 0.06 10.19 -7.87
N GLY A 28 0.77 11.21 -8.38
CA GLY A 28 0.19 12.53 -8.63
C GLY A 28 -0.40 13.20 -7.39
N GLY A 29 0.01 12.78 -6.19
CA GLY A 29 -0.55 13.24 -4.91
C GLY A 29 -1.84 12.54 -4.48
N HIS A 30 -2.31 11.53 -5.22
CA HIS A 30 -3.52 10.78 -4.87
C HIS A 30 -3.29 9.87 -3.65
N PRO A 31 -4.27 9.78 -2.73
CA PRO A 31 -4.20 8.86 -1.60
C PRO A 31 -4.14 7.41 -2.10
N VAL A 32 -3.06 6.72 -1.73
CA VAL A 32 -2.80 5.32 -2.10
C VAL A 32 -3.38 4.40 -1.04
N GLY A 33 -4.22 3.45 -1.47
CA GLY A 33 -4.61 2.29 -0.67
C GLY A 33 -3.76 1.06 -0.98
N LEU A 34 -3.69 0.12 -0.04
CA LEU A 34 -2.98 -1.15 -0.18
C LEU A 34 -3.96 -2.31 -0.05
N VAL A 35 -3.82 -3.30 -0.94
CA VAL A 35 -4.46 -4.60 -0.82
C VAL A 35 -3.37 -5.65 -0.61
N VAL A 36 -3.53 -6.49 0.41
CA VAL A 36 -2.57 -7.56 0.74
C VAL A 36 -3.24 -8.91 0.96
N ASP A 37 -2.52 -10.00 0.72
CA ASP A 37 -3.02 -11.38 0.88
C ASP A 37 -2.89 -11.93 2.32
N ALA A 38 -2.21 -11.20 3.22
CA ALA A 38 -2.07 -11.57 4.62
C ALA A 38 -1.90 -10.34 5.52
N GLU A 39 -2.22 -10.49 6.80
CA GLU A 39 -2.05 -9.43 7.80
C GLU A 39 -0.57 -9.02 7.91
N PRO A 40 -0.24 -7.73 7.70
CA PRO A 40 1.14 -7.26 7.81
C PRO A 40 1.59 -7.18 9.28
N PRO A 41 2.91 -7.21 9.54
CA PRO A 41 3.43 -7.06 10.90
C PRO A 41 2.89 -5.80 11.60
N PRO A 42 2.67 -5.83 12.94
CA PRO A 42 2.06 -4.70 13.65
C PRO A 42 2.77 -3.35 13.46
N ALA A 43 4.10 -3.38 13.30
CA ALA A 43 4.89 -2.19 13.00
C ALA A 43 4.53 -1.59 11.64
N THR A 44 4.37 -2.42 10.61
CA THR A 44 3.94 -2.03 9.26
C THR A 44 2.54 -1.45 9.30
N ARG A 45 1.57 -2.13 9.95
CA ARG A 45 0.18 -1.64 10.07
C ARG A 45 0.11 -0.25 10.73
N ARG A 46 0.87 -0.04 11.80
CA ARG A 46 0.98 1.28 12.45
C ARG A 46 1.57 2.33 11.52
N ALA A 47 2.61 1.99 10.75
CA ALA A 47 3.22 2.91 9.80
C ALA A 47 2.25 3.31 8.68
N LEU A 48 1.45 2.36 8.16
CA LEU A 48 0.41 2.63 7.16
C LEU A 48 -0.67 3.56 7.71
N THR A 49 -1.17 3.30 8.92
CA THR A 49 -2.19 4.11 9.58
C THR A 49 -1.72 5.56 9.78
N ARG A 50 -0.48 5.75 10.27
CA ARG A 50 0.10 7.10 10.47
C ARG A 50 0.25 7.88 9.16
N ARG A 51 0.39 7.17 8.03
CA ARG A 51 0.51 7.76 6.70
C ARG A 51 -0.86 7.96 6.02
N GLY A 52 -1.95 7.61 6.68
CA GLY A 52 -3.30 7.66 6.09
C GLY A 52 -3.50 6.68 4.93
N ILE A 53 -2.66 5.64 4.85
CA ILE A 53 -2.78 4.61 3.82
C ILE A 53 -3.84 3.61 4.25
N GLU A 54 -4.89 3.50 3.45
CA GLU A 54 -5.95 2.51 3.66
C GLU A 54 -5.40 1.10 3.38
N LEU A 55 -5.76 0.13 4.22
CA LEU A 55 -5.29 -1.24 4.11
C LEU A 55 -6.48 -2.21 4.04
N VAL A 56 -6.53 -3.01 2.98
CA VAL A 56 -7.44 -4.12 2.79
C VAL A 56 -6.64 -5.43 2.86
N VAL A 57 -7.09 -6.37 3.67
CA VAL A 57 -6.54 -7.73 3.74
C VAL A 57 -7.51 -8.67 3.04
N ALA A 58 -7.10 -9.23 1.91
CA ALA A 58 -7.89 -10.12 1.06
C ALA A 58 -7.45 -11.58 1.25
N GLY A 59 -7.49 -12.05 2.51
CA GLY A 59 -7.15 -13.41 2.93
C GLY A 59 -8.38 -14.28 3.16
#